data_AF-A0A0K9F508-F1
#
_entry.id   AF-A0A0K9F508-F1
#
_cell.length_a   1.000
_cell.length_b   1.000
_cell.length_c   1.000
_cell.angle_alpha   90.00
_cell.angle_beta   90.00
_cell.angle_gamma   90.00
#
_symmetry.space_group_name_H-M   'P 1'
#
loop_
_entity.id
_entity.type
_entity.pdbx_description
1 polymer ?
#
loop_
_entity_poly.entity_id
_entity_poly.type
_entity_poly.pdbx_seq_one_letter_code
_entity_poly.pdbx_strand_id
1 'polypeptide(L)'
;MESYFLILMCFFIVIANVIGFVFFQKKKDLYFAAFIILLLAGVFGGLGSVLALFIIRDAFAVFYGLNLAYYLLINSLIVFLLAILVTIIKKYNSRKI
;
A
#
# COMPACT_ATOMS: atom_id res chain seq x y z
N MET A 1 1.93 -15.32 -19.42
CA MET A 1 0.80 -14.82 -18.59
C MET A 1 1.28 -14.53 -17.17
N GLU A 2 1.86 -15.49 -16.45
CA GLU A 2 2.29 -15.30 -15.05
C GLU A 2 3.26 -14.13 -14.86
N SER A 3 4.29 -14.02 -15.71
CA SER A 3 5.24 -12.90 -15.65
C SER A 3 4.58 -11.54 -15.83
N TYR A 4 3.54 -11.44 -16.68
CA TYR A 4 2.82 -10.18 -16.91
C TYR A 4 2.07 -9.73 -15.65
N PHE A 5 1.33 -10.65 -15.02
CA PHE A 5 0.60 -10.35 -13.79
C PHE A 5 1.54 -10.03 -12.62
N LEU A 6 2.67 -10.71 -12.50
CA LEU A 6 3.70 -10.37 -11.51
C LEU A 6 4.26 -8.95 -11.72
N ILE A 7 4.61 -8.61 -12.97
CA ILE A 7 5.10 -7.25 -13.31
C ILE A 7 4.04 -6.20 -12.98
N LEU A 8 2.78 -6.46 -13.33
CA LEU A 8 1.66 -5.57 -13.06
C LEU A 8 1.43 -5.39 -11.54
N MET A 9 1.59 -6.46 -10.75
CA MET A 9 1.47 -6.40 -9.30
C MET A 9 2.57 -5.52 -8.70
N CYS A 10 3.83 -5.73 -9.11
CA CYS A 10 4.94 -4.88 -8.71
C CYS A 10 4.70 -3.41 -9.10
N PHE A 11 4.17 -3.16 -10.29
CA PHE A 11 3.85 -1.81 -10.76
C PHE A 11 2.82 -1.11 -9.86
N PHE A 12 1.72 -1.79 -9.51
CA PHE A 12 0.72 -1.23 -8.58
C PHE A 12 1.30 -0.95 -7.19
N ILE A 13 2.14 -1.86 -6.68
CA ILE A 13 2.80 -1.68 -5.38
C ILE A 13 3.72 -0.46 -5.39
N VAL A 14 4.53 -0.29 -6.45
CA VAL A 14 5.43 0.86 -6.59
C VAL A 14 4.62 2.16 -6.66
N ILE A 15 3.57 2.21 -7.48
CA ILE A 15 2.71 3.40 -7.59
C ILE A 15 2.07 3.75 -6.24
N ALA A 16 1.55 2.76 -5.51
CA ALA A 16 0.92 3.00 -4.22
C ALA A 16 1.89 3.65 -3.22
N ASN A 17 3.14 3.17 -3.20
CA ASN A 17 4.20 3.74 -2.36
C ASN A 17 4.59 5.14 -2.81
N VAL A 18 4.73 5.39 -4.12
CA VAL A 18 5.03 6.73 -4.64
C VAL A 18 3.93 7.71 -4.25
N ILE A 19 2.66 7.34 -4.38
CA ILE A 19 1.53 8.18 -3.96
C ILE A 19 1.60 8.43 -2.44
N GLY A 20 1.79 7.37 -1.64
CA GLY A 20 1.96 7.49 -0.19
C GLY A 20 3.09 8.45 0.19
N PHE A 21 4.22 8.38 -0.51
CA PHE A 21 5.36 9.26 -0.30
C PHE A 21 5.09 10.72 -0.69
N VAL A 22 4.35 10.96 -1.78
CA VAL A 22 3.95 12.32 -2.17
C VAL A 22 3.05 12.95 -1.09
N PHE A 23 2.11 12.18 -0.53
CA PHE A 23 1.26 12.67 0.56
C PHE A 23 2.04 12.88 1.86
N PHE A 24 3.01 12.01 2.17
CA PHE A 24 3.95 12.22 3.26
C PHE A 24 4.71 13.55 3.11
N GLN A 25 5.26 13.84 1.92
CA GLN A 25 6.00 15.08 1.67
C GLN A 25 5.14 16.32 1.89
N LYS A 26 3.85 16.28 1.50
CA LYS A 26 2.91 17.40 1.64
C LYS A 26 2.47 17.66 3.09
N LYS A 27 2.19 16.61 3.87
CA LYS A 27 1.66 16.73 5.23
C LYS A 27 2.73 16.58 6.33
N LYS A 28 3.92 16.06 5.97
CA LYS A 28 5.00 15.66 6.88
C LYS A 28 4.54 14.71 7.99
N ASP A 29 3.53 13.89 7.69
CA ASP A 29 2.90 12.97 8.62
C ASP A 29 2.92 11.54 8.07
N LEU A 30 3.62 10.66 8.78
CA LEU A 30 3.74 9.23 8.45
C LEU A 30 2.42 8.48 8.66
N TYR A 31 1.58 8.90 9.62
CA TYR A 31 0.27 8.29 9.84
C TYR A 31 -0.64 8.50 8.64
N PHE A 32 -0.64 9.72 8.10
CA PHE A 32 -1.40 10.05 6.91
C PHE A 32 -0.92 9.26 5.69
N ALA A 33 0.39 9.08 5.55
CA ALA A 33 0.97 8.27 4.47
C ALA A 33 0.53 6.79 4.56
N ALA A 34 0.59 6.19 5.76
CA ALA A 34 0.11 4.83 5.99
C ALA A 34 -1.38 4.71 5.64
N PHE A 35 -2.21 5.66 6.10
CA PHE A 35 -3.64 5.67 5.80
C PHE A 35 -3.94 5.76 4.30
N ILE A 36 -3.19 6.55 3.54
CA ILE A 36 -3.34 6.63 2.08
C ILE A 36 -2.99 5.29 1.42
N ILE A 37 -1.92 4.61 1.85
CA ILE A 37 -1.55 3.29 1.33
C ILE A 37 -2.64 2.25 1.65
N LEU A 38 -3.25 2.34 2.84
CA LEU A 38 -4.39 1.49 3.22
C LEU A 38 -5.58 1.66 2.28
N LEU A 39 -5.96 2.90 1.97
CA LEU A 39 -7.05 3.18 1.03
C LEU A 39 -6.72 2.67 -0.38
N LEU A 40 -5.48 2.87 -0.82
CA LEU A 40 -4.99 2.36 -2.10
C LEU A 40 -5.00 0.83 -2.17
N ALA A 41 -4.83 0.12 -1.05
CA ALA A 41 -4.94 -1.34 -1.01
C ALA A 41 -6.33 -1.81 -1.47
N GLY A 42 -7.40 -1.16 -0.99
CA GLY A 42 -8.76 -1.45 -1.42
C GLY A 42 -9.00 -1.09 -2.89
N VAL A 43 -8.55 0.11 -3.31
CA VAL A 43 -8.75 0.60 -4.69
C VAL A 43 -7.99 -0.26 -5.70
N PHE A 44 -6.68 -0.47 -5.50
CA PHE A 44 -5.85 -1.26 -6.41
C PHE A 44 -6.15 -2.75 -6.32
N GLY A 45 -6.58 -3.24 -5.15
CA GLY A 45 -7.10 -4.59 -5.02
C GLY A 45 -8.34 -4.81 -5.89
N GLY A 46 -9.32 -3.92 -5.79
CA GLY A 46 -10.54 -3.98 -6.60
C GLY A 46 -10.25 -3.84 -8.09
N LEU A 47 -9.44 -2.85 -8.48
CA LEU A 47 -9.04 -2.64 -9.89
C LEU A 47 -8.25 -3.85 -10.43
N GLY A 48 -7.33 -4.41 -9.65
CA GLY A 48 -6.58 -5.60 -10.00
C GLY A 48 -7.48 -6.81 -10.23
N SER A 49 -8.49 -7.00 -9.37
CA SER A 49 -9.49 -8.06 -9.54
C SER A 49 -10.29 -7.89 -10.83
N VAL A 50 -10.82 -6.69 -11.09
CA VAL A 50 -11.60 -6.40 -12.30
C VAL A 50 -10.76 -6.60 -13.57
N LEU A 51 -9.52 -6.11 -13.57
CA LEU A 51 -8.59 -6.29 -14.69
C LEU A 51 -8.29 -7.77 -14.94
N ALA A 52 -8.01 -8.54 -13.89
CA ALA A 52 -7.72 -9.96 -14.00
C ALA A 52 -8.94 -10.77 -14.50
N LEU A 53 -10.14 -10.46 -13.98
CA LEU A 53 -11.41 -11.03 -14.48
C LEU A 53 -11.60 -10.78 -15.98
N PHE A 54 -11.31 -9.56 -16.45
CA PHE A 54 -11.51 -9.20 -17.86
C PHE A 54 -10.53 -9.92 -18.80
N ILE A 55 -9.28 -10.11 -18.36
CA ILE A 55 -8.22 -10.73 -19.17
C ILE A 55 -8.32 -12.26 -19.14
N ILE A 56 -8.49 -12.87 -17.96
CA ILE A 56 -8.48 -14.31 -17.78
C ILE A 56 -9.86 -14.91 -18.08
N ARG A 57 -10.95 -14.13 -17.88
CA ARG A 57 -12.35 -14.56 -18.02
C ARG A 57 -12.73 -15.73 -17.13
N ASP A 58 -12.13 -15.79 -15.95
CA ASP A 58 -12.37 -16.79 -14.91
C ASP A 58 -12.67 -16.07 -13.58
N ALA A 59 -13.69 -16.53 -12.86
CA ALA A 59 -14.05 -16.01 -11.53
C ALA A 59 -12.90 -16.12 -10.52
N PHE A 60 -12.03 -17.13 -10.63
CA PHE A 60 -10.86 -17.27 -9.76
C PHE A 60 -9.80 -16.17 -9.99
N ALA A 61 -9.90 -15.38 -11.07
CA ALA A 61 -8.98 -14.27 -11.30
C ALA A 61 -9.08 -13.15 -10.23
N VAL A 62 -10.17 -13.09 -9.46
CA VAL A 62 -10.32 -12.15 -8.32
C VAL A 62 -9.21 -12.34 -7.27
N PHE A 63 -8.66 -13.55 -7.13
CA PHE A 63 -7.57 -13.82 -6.19
C PHE A 63 -6.30 -13.04 -6.50
N TYR A 64 -6.08 -12.62 -7.76
CA TYR A 64 -4.97 -11.75 -8.12
C TYR A 64 -5.09 -10.38 -7.42
N GLY A 65 -6.26 -9.73 -7.52
CA GLY A 65 -6.47 -8.42 -6.89
C GLY A 65 -6.52 -8.51 -5.37
N LEU A 66 -7.07 -9.60 -4.81
CA LEU A 66 -6.99 -9.88 -3.37
C LEU A 66 -5.55 -10.01 -2.86
N ASN A 67 -4.68 -10.71 -3.59
CA ASN A 67 -3.26 -10.80 -3.24
C ASN A 67 -2.57 -9.44 -3.31
N LEU A 68 -2.86 -8.64 -4.33
CA LEU A 68 -2.34 -7.27 -4.44
C LEU A 68 -2.80 -6.40 -3.26
N ALA A 69 -4.08 -6.48 -2.88
CA ALA A 69 -4.61 -5.78 -1.71
C ALA A 69 -3.89 -6.23 -0.43
N TYR A 70 -3.69 -7.53 -0.26
CA TYR A 70 -3.00 -8.11 0.90
C TYR A 70 -1.57 -7.58 1.04
N TYR A 71 -0.79 -7.53 -0.04
CA TYR A 71 0.55 -6.95 -0.01
C TYR A 71 0.54 -5.47 0.38
N LEU A 72 -0.41 -4.68 -0.15
CA LEU A 72 -0.55 -3.27 0.18
C LEU A 72 -1.04 -3.04 1.62
N LEU A 73 -1.88 -3.92 2.16
CA LEU A 73 -2.31 -3.90 3.56
C LEU A 73 -1.13 -4.11 4.50
N ILE A 74 -0.29 -5.14 4.24
CA ILE A 74 0.94 -5.37 5.01
C ILE A 74 1.86 -4.16 4.92
N ASN A 75 2.02 -3.62 3.71
CA ASN A 75 2.87 -2.45 3.50
C ASN A 75 2.38 -1.24 4.31
N SER A 76 1.09 -0.94 4.28
CA SER A 76 0.48 0.10 5.11
C SER A 76 0.72 -0.14 6.60
N LEU A 77 0.60 -1.39 7.07
CA LEU A 77 0.84 -1.74 8.46
C LEU A 77 2.29 -1.45 8.88
N ILE A 78 3.27 -1.78 8.03
CA ILE A 78 4.69 -1.50 8.28
C ILE A 78 4.91 0.02 8.42
N VAL A 79 4.37 0.82 7.49
CA VAL A 79 4.51 2.29 7.55
C VAL A 79 3.84 2.86 8.80
N PHE A 80 2.69 2.32 9.20
CA PHE A 80 2.01 2.72 10.42
C PHE A 80 2.84 2.41 11.68
N LEU A 81 3.46 1.23 11.77
CA LEU A 81 4.35 0.87 12.87
C LEU A 81 5.58 1.80 12.93
N LEU A 82 6.14 2.17 11.78
CA LEU A 82 7.21 3.17 11.70
C LEU A 82 6.74 4.54 12.19
N ALA A 83 5.51 4.96 11.86
CA ALA A 83 4.93 6.21 12.35
C ALA A 83 4.85 6.23 13.89
N ILE A 84 4.45 5.11 14.50
CA ILE A 84 4.42 4.95 15.96
C ILE A 84 5.84 5.05 16.54
N LEU A 85 6.81 4.34 15.99
CA LEU A 85 8.20 4.37 16.46
C LEU A 85 8.78 5.80 16.41
N VAL A 86 8.62 6.51 15.29
CA VAL A 86 9.09 7.89 15.14
C VAL A 86 8.44 8.81 16.19
N THR A 87 7.15 8.63 16.45
CA THR A 87 6.41 9.41 17.46
C THR A 87 6.94 9.14 18.86
N ILE A 88 7.19 7.88 19.20
CA ILE A 88 7.76 7.47 20.49
C ILE A 88 9.16 8.07 20.66
N ILE A 89 10.06 7.92 19.67
CA ILE A 89 11.43 8.45 19.71
C ILE A 89 11.40 9.97 19.90
N LYS A 90 10.56 10.69 19.14
CA LYS A 90 10.42 12.15 19.26
C LYS A 90 9.95 12.56 20.66
N LYS A 91 8.99 11.82 21.24
CA LYS A 91 8.49 12.05 22.60
C LYS A 91 9.57 11.84 23.66
N TYR A 92 10.39 10.80 23.54
CA TYR A 92 11.49 10.55 24.48
C TYR A 92 12.61 11.60 24.36
N ASN A 93 12.98 11.99 23.13
CA ASN A 93 14.03 12.99 22.93
C ASN A 93 13.61 14.38 23.43
N SER A 94 12.33 14.75 23.23
CA SER A 94 11.78 16.02 23.74
C SER A 94 11.69 16.10 25.26
N ARG A 95 11.75 14.97 25.99
CA ARG A 95 11.76 14.93 27.47
C ARG A 95 13.17 14.95 28.07
N LYS A 96 14.21 14.79 27.24
CA LYS A 96 15.63 14.80 27.66
C LYS A 96 16.26 16.21 27.58
N ILE A 97 15.51 17.20 27.10
CA ILE A 97 15.83 18.64 27.12
C ILE A 97 15.02 19.26 28.25
#